data_AF-A0AAE4DJJ3-F1
#
_entry.id   AF-A0AAE4DJJ3-F1
#
_cell.length_a   1.000
_cell.length_b   1.000
_cell.length_c   1.000
_cell.angle_alpha   90.00
_cell.angle_beta   90.00
_cell.angle_gamma   90.00
#
_symmetry.space_group_name_H-M   'P 1'
#
loop_
_entity.id
_entity.type
_entity.pdbx_description
1 polymer ?
#
loop_
_entity_poly.entity_id
_entity_poly.type
_entity_poly.pdbx_seq_one_letter_code
_entity_poly.pdbx_strand_id
1 'polypeptide(L)'
;MAWKVMSSIICPDTGIVYSSITSMKLLKLIIWYESDVFLYPGDIITPTQSGVIINGRFQRLTLYNVSPYRKNFWLELEDKMSCPYNKHPSAGTCHYSHQCRAQKCPHGFVTNPHALNVVRMRH
;
A
#
# COMPACT_ATOMS: atom_id res chain seq x y z
N MET A 1 5.47 18.28 -7.46
CA MET A 1 4.06 18.27 -7.93
C MET A 1 3.26 17.39 -6.98
N ALA A 2 2.10 17.84 -6.52
CA ALA A 2 1.22 17.05 -5.65
C ALA A 2 0.35 16.09 -6.47
N TRP A 3 0.06 14.93 -5.88
CA TRP A 3 -0.74 13.86 -6.48
C TRP A 3 -1.82 13.43 -5.50
N LYS A 4 -3.02 13.14 -6.00
CA LYS A 4 -4.11 12.59 -5.22
C LYS A 4 -4.14 11.07 -5.37
N VAL A 5 -4.22 10.35 -4.25
CA VAL A 5 -4.39 8.90 -4.23
C VAL A 5 -5.84 8.56 -4.55
N MET A 6 -6.03 7.69 -5.53
CA MET A 6 -7.35 7.27 -6.01
C MET A 6 -7.77 5.94 -5.40
N SER A 7 -6.88 4.96 -5.37
CA SER A 7 -7.10 3.63 -4.80
C SER A 7 -5.75 2.96 -4.53
N SER A 8 -5.74 2.00 -3.60
CA SER A 8 -4.56 1.25 -3.22
C SER A 8 -4.89 -0.22 -2.99
N ILE A 9 -4.00 -1.10 -3.42
CA ILE A 9 -4.14 -2.57 -3.36
C ILE A 9 -2.85 -3.12 -2.77
N ILE A 10 -2.95 -3.95 -1.72
CA ILE A 10 -1.77 -4.61 -1.15
C ILE A 10 -1.63 -6.06 -1.64
N CYS A 11 -0.42 -6.44 -2.02
CA CYS A 11 -0.04 -7.84 -2.25
C CYS A 11 0.45 -8.44 -0.93
N PRO A 12 -0.30 -9.36 -0.30
CA PRO A 12 0.10 -9.89 1.00
C PRO A 12 1.32 -10.83 0.90
N ASP A 13 1.55 -11.47 -0.25
CA ASP A 13 2.69 -12.37 -0.50
C ASP A 13 4.05 -11.67 -0.59
N THR A 14 4.05 -10.36 -0.87
CA THR A 14 5.29 -9.58 -1.06
C THR A 14 5.39 -8.40 -0.11
N GLY A 15 4.26 -7.92 0.43
CA GLY A 15 4.19 -6.67 1.18
C GLY A 15 4.18 -5.42 0.29
N ILE A 16 4.25 -5.58 -1.04
CA ILE A 16 4.20 -4.46 -1.98
C ILE A 16 2.77 -3.92 -2.08
N VAL A 17 2.65 -2.60 -2.06
CA VAL A 17 1.41 -1.87 -2.28
C VAL A 17 1.45 -1.21 -3.66
N TYR A 18 0.33 -1.32 -4.35
CA TYR A 18 0.04 -0.67 -5.62
C TYR A 18 -0.91 0.47 -5.36
N SER A 19 -0.52 1.71 -5.66
CA SER A 19 -1.43 2.87 -5.55
C SER A 19 -1.63 3.53 -6.89
N SER A 20 -2.90 3.71 -7.26
CA SER A 20 -3.30 4.56 -8.37
C SER A 20 -3.32 6.00 -7.90
N ILE A 21 -2.58 6.86 -8.57
CA ILE A 21 -2.46 8.29 -8.24
C ILE A 21 -2.77 9.15 -9.45
N THR A 22 -3.38 10.31 -9.22
CA THR A 22 -3.69 11.29 -10.27
C THR A 22 -3.07 12.64 -9.96
N SER A 23 -2.54 13.28 -10.98
CA SER A 23 -2.05 14.66 -10.88
C SER A 23 -3.21 15.64 -11.12
N MET A 24 -3.00 16.92 -10.78
CA MET A 24 -3.96 17.99 -11.12
C MET A 24 -4.13 18.18 -12.65
N LYS A 25 -3.18 17.70 -13.46
CA LYS A 25 -3.24 17.74 -14.93
C LYS A 25 -3.80 16.45 -15.53
N LEU A 26 -4.57 15.67 -14.75
CA LEU A 26 -5.21 14.41 -15.16
C LEU A 26 -4.24 13.30 -15.59
N LEU A 27 -2.94 13.43 -15.30
CA LEU A 27 -1.99 12.33 -15.49
C LEU A 27 -2.22 11.28 -14.41
N LYS A 28 -2.49 10.03 -14.82
CA LYS A 28 -2.72 8.90 -13.91
C LYS A 28 -1.56 7.93 -13.97
N LEU A 29 -1.05 7.56 -12.81
CA LEU A 29 0.05 6.61 -12.65
C LEU A 29 -0.34 5.50 -11.67
N ILE A 30 0.38 4.39 -11.73
CA ILE A 30 0.39 3.34 -10.72
C ILE A 30 1.80 3.30 -10.13
N ILE A 31 1.90 3.47 -8.82
CA ILE A 31 3.16 3.36 -8.08
C ILE A 31 3.18 2.07 -7.27
N TRP A 32 4.37 1.48 -7.16
CA TRP A 32 4.60 0.19 -6.50
C TRP A 32 5.61 0.46 -5.40
N TYR A 33 5.25 0.21 -4.16
CA TYR A 33 6.11 0.56 -3.05
C TYR A 33 5.98 -0.40 -1.89
N GLU A 34 7.03 -0.42 -1.06
CA GLU A 34 7.00 -1.02 0.26
C GLU A 34 7.20 0.10 1.30
N SER A 35 6.36 0.09 2.33
CA SER A 35 6.41 1.04 3.44
C SER A 35 5.61 0.49 4.62
N ASP A 36 5.88 1.02 5.81
CA ASP A 36 5.04 0.88 7.00
C ASP A 36 3.80 1.79 6.96
N VAL A 37 3.68 2.65 5.95
CA VAL A 37 2.54 3.53 5.71
C VAL A 37 1.77 3.05 4.49
N PHE A 38 0.44 3.11 4.59
CA PHE A 38 -0.46 2.83 3.48
C PHE A 38 -1.05 4.14 2.96
N LEU A 39 -1.03 4.32 1.64
CA LEU A 39 -1.64 5.46 0.99
C LEU A 39 -3.15 5.23 0.85
N TYR A 40 -3.96 6.03 1.52
CA TYR A 40 -5.42 5.90 1.48
C TYR A 40 -6.03 6.75 0.36
N PRO A 41 -7.16 6.32 -0.22
CA PRO A 41 -7.92 7.15 -1.16
C PRO A 41 -8.21 8.53 -0.57
N GLY A 42 -7.90 9.57 -1.34
CA GLY A 42 -8.05 10.96 -0.91
C GLY A 42 -6.77 11.62 -0.41
N ASP A 43 -5.75 10.84 -0.02
CA ASP A 43 -4.46 11.38 0.41
C ASP A 43 -3.83 12.25 -0.68
N ILE A 44 -3.23 13.36 -0.25
CA ILE A 44 -2.41 14.21 -1.10
C ILE A 44 -0.94 13.91 -0.81
N ILE A 45 -0.25 13.41 -1.82
CA ILE A 45 1.15 13.03 -1.73
C ILE A 45 2.03 13.97 -2.54
N THR A 46 3.19 14.32 -1.98
CA THR A 46 4.24 15.06 -2.67
C THR A 46 5.53 14.24 -2.62
N PRO A 47 6.06 13.76 -3.76
CA PRO A 47 7.29 12.99 -3.78
C PRO A 47 8.48 13.87 -3.37
N THR A 48 9.44 13.24 -2.70
CA THR A 48 10.73 13.83 -2.29
C THR A 48 11.87 12.93 -2.76
N GLN A 49 13.13 13.28 -2.49
CA GLN A 49 14.27 12.43 -2.87
C GLN A 49 14.32 11.08 -2.13
N SER A 50 13.81 11.00 -0.90
CA SER A 50 13.98 9.84 -0.02
C SER A 50 12.67 9.22 0.48
N GLY A 51 11.53 9.68 -0.04
CA GLY A 51 10.21 9.24 0.39
C GLY A 51 9.11 10.17 -0.11
N VAL A 52 8.07 10.33 0.68
CA VAL A 52 6.85 11.04 0.29
C VAL A 52 6.32 11.87 1.45
N ILE A 53 5.81 13.06 1.16
CA ILE A 53 5.03 13.85 2.12
C ILE A 53 3.56 13.51 1.90
N ILE A 54 2.91 12.93 2.89
CA ILE A 54 1.48 12.55 2.87
C ILE A 54 0.74 13.51 3.78
N ASN A 55 -0.18 14.30 3.22
CA ASN A 55 -0.98 15.29 3.97
C ASN A 55 -0.13 16.18 4.91
N GLY A 56 1.05 16.60 4.44
CA GLY A 56 1.97 17.46 5.19
C GLY A 56 2.96 16.74 6.12
N ARG A 57 2.90 15.41 6.25
CA ARG A 57 3.84 14.62 7.06
C ARG A 57 4.78 13.80 6.19
N PHE A 58 6.08 13.94 6.41
CA PHE A 58 7.08 13.13 5.72
C PHE A 58 7.01 11.68 6.17
N GLN A 59 7.05 10.76 5.21
CA GLN A 59 7.11 9.33 5.41
C GLN A 59 8.14 8.72 4.47
N ARG A 60 8.92 7.77 5.00
CA ARG A 60 9.88 7.01 4.19
C ARG A 60 9.14 5.92 3.43
N LEU A 61 9.46 5.80 2.15
CA LEU A 61 8.80 4.86 1.26
C LEU A 61 9.83 4.36 0.24
N THR A 62 9.91 3.04 0.06
CA THR A 62 10.75 2.42 -0.95
C THR A 62 9.94 2.23 -2.21
N LEU A 63 10.22 3.03 -3.23
CA LEU A 63 9.53 2.97 -4.52
C LEU A 63 10.23 1.98 -5.44
N TYR A 64 9.53 0.92 -5.83
CA TYR A 64 10.06 -0.10 -6.74
C TYR A 64 9.81 0.24 -8.21
N ASN A 65 8.62 0.76 -8.52
CA ASN A 65 8.25 1.05 -9.90
C ASN A 65 7.18 2.14 -10.00
N VAL A 66 7.16 2.80 -11.15
CA VAL A 66 6.14 3.77 -11.56
C VAL A 66 5.75 3.45 -13.00
N SER A 67 4.46 3.25 -13.24
CA SER A 67 3.94 3.02 -14.58
C SER A 67 2.75 3.93 -14.88
N PRO A 68 2.46 4.22 -16.17
CA PRO A 68 1.20 4.84 -16.56
C PRO A 68 0.01 3.98 -16.13
N TYR A 69 -1.07 4.63 -15.69
CA TYR A 69 -2.29 3.91 -15.34
C TYR A 69 -2.90 3.21 -16.56
N ARG A 70 -3.11 1.90 -16.44
CA ARG A 70 -3.83 1.09 -17.43
C ARG A 70 -4.97 0.37 -16.74
N LYS A 71 -6.21 0.59 -17.21
CA LYS A 71 -7.42 0.04 -16.58
C LYS A 71 -7.37 -1.48 -16.46
N ASN A 72 -7.02 -2.19 -17.54
CA ASN A 72 -6.99 -3.65 -17.53
C ASN A 72 -5.96 -4.19 -16.52
N PHE A 73 -4.78 -3.57 -16.46
CA PHE A 73 -3.77 -3.94 -15.48
C PHE A 73 -4.25 -3.72 -14.04
N TRP A 74 -4.92 -2.60 -13.77
CA TRP A 74 -5.49 -2.34 -12.45
C TRP A 74 -6.57 -3.36 -12.07
N LEU A 75 -7.47 -3.71 -12.99
CA LEU A 75 -8.49 -4.73 -12.77
C LEU A 75 -7.87 -6.11 -12.48
N GLU A 76 -6.78 -6.46 -13.16
CA GLU A 76 -6.04 -7.69 -12.87
C GLU A 76 -5.42 -7.68 -11.47
N LEU A 77 -4.90 -6.54 -11.00
CA LEU A 77 -4.42 -6.40 -9.63
C LEU A 77 -5.56 -6.58 -8.63
N GLU A 78 -6.72 -5.96 -8.87
CA GLU A 78 -7.88 -6.12 -7.98
C GLU A 78 -8.34 -7.57 -7.92
N ASP A 79 -8.33 -8.28 -9.06
CA ASP A 79 -8.80 -9.65 -9.12
C ASP A 79 -7.82 -10.65 -8.47
N LYS A 80 -6.54 -10.57 -8.83
CA LYS A 80 -5.52 -11.56 -8.50
C LYS A 80 -4.96 -11.45 -7.07
N MET A 81 -5.09 -10.29 -6.43
CA MET A 81 -4.47 -10.08 -5.11
C MET A 81 -5.25 -10.77 -4.00
N SER A 82 -4.55 -11.63 -3.24
CA SER A 82 -5.16 -12.48 -2.22
C SER A 82 -5.51 -11.79 -0.90
N CYS A 83 -5.19 -10.50 -0.72
CA CYS A 83 -5.54 -9.79 0.51
C CYS A 83 -7.06 -9.62 0.59
N PRO A 84 -7.72 -10.16 1.63
CA PRO A 84 -9.19 -10.14 1.72
C PRO A 84 -9.76 -8.72 1.80
N TYR A 85 -9.00 -7.78 2.35
CA TYR A 85 -9.44 -6.40 2.54
C TYR A 85 -9.29 -5.51 1.29
N ASN A 86 -8.63 -5.97 0.23
CA ASN A 86 -8.65 -5.27 -1.04
C ASN A 86 -10.08 -5.26 -1.63
N LYS A 87 -10.86 -6.32 -1.40
CA LYS A 87 -12.24 -6.48 -1.90
C LYS A 87 -13.30 -6.21 -0.81
N HIS A 88 -13.01 -6.56 0.45
CA HIS A 88 -13.98 -6.51 1.55
C HIS A 88 -13.39 -5.81 2.79
N PRO A 89 -13.48 -4.47 2.89
CA PRO A 89 -12.86 -3.70 3.98
C PRO A 89 -13.45 -3.98 5.38
N SER A 90 -14.57 -4.68 5.48
CA SER A 90 -15.39 -4.86 6.69
C SER A 90 -15.23 -6.22 7.38
N ALA A 91 -14.28 -7.05 6.97
CA ALA A 91 -14.02 -8.31 7.67
C ALA A 91 -13.46 -8.05 9.09
N GLY A 92 -13.88 -8.86 10.07
CA GLY A 92 -13.40 -8.74 11.46
C GLY A 92 -12.10 -9.51 11.74
N THR A 93 -11.73 -10.43 10.86
CA THR A 93 -10.56 -11.32 11.00
C THR A 93 -9.75 -11.39 9.72
N CYS A 94 -8.43 -11.50 9.83
CA CYS A 94 -7.54 -11.68 8.68
C CYS A 94 -7.02 -13.12 8.61
N HIS A 95 -7.65 -13.96 7.78
CA HIS A 95 -7.24 -15.36 7.57
C HIS A 95 -5.86 -15.49 6.90
N TYR A 96 -5.36 -14.41 6.29
CA TYR A 96 -4.06 -14.37 5.62
C TYR A 96 -2.92 -13.87 6.55
N SER A 97 -3.23 -13.44 7.78
CA SER A 97 -2.30 -12.75 8.69
C SER A 97 -0.97 -13.48 8.90
N HIS A 98 -1.00 -14.80 9.10
CA HIS A 98 0.19 -15.63 9.34
C HIS A 98 1.14 -15.74 8.13
N GLN A 99 0.63 -15.56 6.91
CA GLN A 99 1.42 -15.63 5.68
C GLN A 99 1.68 -14.25 5.08
N CYS A 100 0.98 -13.23 5.57
CA CYS A 100 1.11 -11.85 5.12
C CYS A 100 2.49 -11.29 5.44
N ARG A 101 3.19 -10.83 4.40
CA ARG A 101 4.52 -10.21 4.45
C ARG A 101 4.47 -8.68 4.47
N ALA A 102 3.28 -8.08 4.54
CA ALA A 102 3.16 -6.65 4.75
C ALA A 102 3.85 -6.24 6.07
N GLN A 103 4.68 -5.20 6.04
CA GLN A 103 5.36 -4.67 7.23
C GLN A 103 4.35 -4.16 8.27
N LYS A 104 3.30 -3.49 7.80
CA LYS A 104 2.18 -3.04 8.61
C LYS A 104 0.88 -3.26 7.85
N CYS A 105 -0.12 -3.87 8.51
CA CYS A 105 -1.43 -4.03 7.91
C CYS A 105 -2.21 -2.70 7.94
N PRO A 106 -2.73 -2.21 6.80
CA PRO A 106 -3.57 -1.01 6.78
C PRO A 106 -4.90 -1.16 7.54
N HIS A 107 -5.29 -2.38 7.88
CA HIS A 107 -6.51 -2.70 8.62
C HIS A 107 -6.23 -3.06 10.09
N GLY A 108 -4.98 -2.91 10.56
CA GLY A 108 -4.64 -3.08 11.98
C GLY A 108 -4.38 -4.51 12.45
N PHE A 109 -4.39 -5.51 11.56
CA PHE A 109 -4.04 -6.89 11.92
C PHE A 109 -2.53 -7.06 12.10
N VAL A 110 -2.14 -7.91 13.06
CA VAL A 110 -0.74 -8.35 13.22
C VAL A 110 -0.39 -9.26 12.04
N THR A 111 0.69 -8.93 11.32
CA THR A 111 1.22 -9.70 10.19
C THR A 111 2.48 -10.45 10.60
N ASN A 112 2.95 -11.40 9.78
CA ASN A 112 4.11 -12.23 10.12
C ASN A 112 5.40 -11.43 10.39
N PRO A 113 5.84 -10.46 9.55
CA PRO A 113 7.00 -9.63 9.86
C PRO A 113 6.90 -8.92 11.21
N HIS A 114 5.71 -8.41 11.53
CA HIS A 114 5.46 -7.73 12.80
C HIS A 114 5.39 -8.73 13.97
N ALA A 115 4.80 -9.92 13.79
CA ALA A 115 4.74 -10.97 14.79
C ALA A 115 6.15 -11.43 15.19
N LEU A 116 7.03 -11.66 14.21
CA LEU A 116 8.44 -12.02 14.46
C LEU A 116 9.17 -10.92 15.25
N ASN A 117 8.94 -9.65 14.93
CA ASN A 117 9.52 -8.53 15.67
C ASN A 117 8.99 -8.44 17.11
N VAL A 118 7.70 -8.66 17.35
CA VAL A 118 7.10 -8.67 18.70
C VAL A 118 7.66 -9.80 19.54
N VAL A 119 7.86 -11.00 18.99
CA VAL A 119 8.49 -12.13 19.69
C VAL A 119 9.93 -11.78 20.05
N ARG A 120 10.68 -11.14 19.15
CA ARG A 120 12.09 -10.77 19.38
C ARG A 120 12.28 -9.70 20.46
N MET A 121 11.29 -8.84 20.71
CA MET A 121 11.35 -7.82 21.78
C MET A 121 10.99 -8.37 23.17
N ARG A 122 10.51 -9.61 23.29
CA ARG A 122 10.12 -10.23 24.57
C ARG A 122 11.20 -11.10 25.21
N HIS A 123 12.44 -11.03 24.71
CA HIS A 123 13.60 -11.77 25.23
C HIS A 123 14.65 -10.83 25.81
#